data_AF-A0A2G1LR23-F1
#
_entry.id   AF-A0A2G1LR23-F1
#
_cell.length_a   1.000
_cell.length_b   1.000
_cell.length_c   1.000
_cell.angle_alpha   90.00
_cell.angle_beta   90.00
_cell.angle_gamma   90.00
#
_symmetry.space_group_name_H-M   'P 1'
#
loop_
_entity.id
_entity.type
_entity.pdbx_description
1 polymer ?
#
loop_
_entity_poly.entity_id
_entity_poly.type
_entity_poly.pdbx_seq_one_letter_code
_entity_poly.pdbx_strand_id
1 'polypeptide(L)' 'MGRPPLGVKTTVVRLPDGLAERIDDLIGPNRRAKFIREIVEREVERLEGEREAKFGKPSST' A
#
# COMPACT_ATOMS: atom_id res chain seq x y z
N MET A 1 20.56 -9.93 17.72
CA MET A 1 20.45 -10.46 16.34
C MET A 1 19.49 -9.56 15.58
N GLY A 2 19.98 -8.85 14.55
CA GLY A 2 19.24 -7.79 13.87
C GLY A 2 18.10 -8.33 13.00
N ARG A 3 16.97 -7.61 12.97
CA ARG A 3 15.85 -7.95 12.09
C ARG A 3 16.32 -7.84 10.63
N PRO A 4 16.21 -8.91 9.82
CA PRO A 4 16.57 -8.85 8.40
C PRO A 4 15.87 -7.68 7.69
N PRO A 5 16.54 -6.98 6.76
CA PRO A 5 15.94 -5.87 6.03
C PRO A 5 14.77 -6.37 5.19
N LEU A 6 13.60 -5.73 5.33
CA LEU A 6 12.35 -6.17 4.72
C LEU A 6 12.19 -5.75 3.24
N GLY A 7 13.22 -5.17 2.62
CA GLY A 7 13.16 -4.69 1.23
C GLY A 7 12.17 -3.54 0.99
N VAL A 8 11.61 -2.95 2.06
CA VAL A 8 10.62 -1.86 2.00
C VAL A 8 11.18 -0.60 2.65
N LYS A 9 10.80 0.56 2.12
CA LYS A 9 11.06 1.87 2.73
C LYS A 9 9.91 2.23 3.67
N THR A 10 10.23 2.81 4.82
CA THR A 10 9.21 3.27 5.78
C THR A 10 8.63 4.61 5.32
N THR A 11 7.31 4.70 5.26
CA THR A 11 6.57 5.93 4.93
C THR A 11 5.56 6.20 6.04
N VAL A 12 5.54 7.43 6.55
CA VAL A 12 4.53 7.87 7.53
C VAL A 12 3.36 8.49 6.76
N VAL A 13 2.14 7.99 7.02
CA VAL A 13 0.90 8.51 6.44
C VAL A 13 -0.03 8.99 7.55
N ARG A 14 -0.81 10.03 7.26
CA ARG A 14 -1.87 10.51 8.15
C ARG A 14 -3.17 9.86 7.74
N LEU A 15 -3.83 9.19 8.68
CA LEU A 15 -5.17 8.67 8.50
C LEU A 15 -6.17 9.58 9.23
N PRO A 16 -7.43 9.66 8.77
CA PRO A 16 -8.50 10.27 9.54
C PRO A 16 -8.61 9.65 10.93
N ASP A 17 -9.07 10.46 11.89
CA ASP A 17 -9.27 10.04 13.27
C ASP A 17 -10.14 8.77 13.36
N GLY A 18 -9.71 7.79 14.16
CA GLY A 18 -10.42 6.54 14.38
C GLY A 18 -10.28 5.51 13.24
N LEU A 19 -9.74 5.87 12.07
CA LEU A 19 -9.63 4.90 10.97
C LEU A 19 -8.62 3.80 11.27
N ALA A 20 -7.54 4.12 11.97
CA ALA A 20 -6.48 3.18 12.25
C ALA A 20 -6.96 2.10 13.24
N GLU A 21 -7.77 2.51 14.23
CA GLU A 21 -8.45 1.67 15.20
C GLU A 21 -9.48 0.78 14.50
N ARG A 22 -10.31 1.35 13.62
CA ARG A 22 -11.28 0.59 12.81
C ARG A 22 -10.61 -0.48 11.95
N ILE A 23 -9.43 -0.19 11.40
CA ILE A 23 -8.66 -1.21 10.65
C ILE A 23 -8.28 -2.34 11.60
N ASP A 24 -7.65 -2.04 12.74
CA ASP A 24 -7.19 -3.04 13.69
C ASP A 24 -8.33 -3.91 14.24
N ASP A 25 -9.50 -3.33 14.50
CA ASP A 25 -10.70 -4.06 14.94
C ASP A 25 -11.18 -5.07 13.89
N LEU A 26 -11.07 -4.74 12.60
CA LEU A 26 -11.53 -5.58 11.50
C LEU A 26 -10.57 -6.73 11.16
N ILE A 27 -9.26 -6.48 11.21
CA ILE A 27 -8.25 -7.43 10.71
C ILE A 27 -7.40 -8.07 11.83
N GLY A 28 -7.55 -7.59 13.05
CA GLY A 28 -6.75 -7.96 14.21
C GLY A 28 -5.43 -7.19 14.32
N PRO A 29 -4.77 -7.28 15.50
CA PRO A 29 -3.57 -6.52 15.80
C PRO A 29 -2.38 -6.92 14.91
N ASN A 30 -1.40 -6.01 14.76
CA ASN A 30 -0.16 -6.21 13.99
C ASN A 30 -0.33 -6.48 12.48
N ARG A 31 -1.54 -6.34 11.92
CA ARG A 31 -1.78 -6.54 10.48
C ARG A 31 -2.01 -5.25 9.69
N ARG A 32 -2.13 -4.10 10.37
CA ARG A 32 -2.39 -2.78 9.76
C ARG A 32 -1.48 -2.45 8.59
N ALA A 33 -0.16 -2.59 8.78
CA ALA A 33 0.82 -2.28 7.74
C ALA A 33 0.69 -3.17 6.50
N LYS A 34 0.41 -4.47 6.70
CA LYS A 34 0.17 -5.42 5.61
C LYS A 34 -1.10 -5.05 4.84
N PHE A 35 -2.18 -4.78 5.56
CA PHE A 35 -3.46 -4.38 4.98
C PHE A 35 -3.36 -3.10 4.14
N ILE A 36 -2.73 -2.05 4.68
CA ILE A 36 -2.55 -0.79 3.96
C ILE A 36 -1.71 -1.02 2.69
N ARG A 37 -0.61 -1.79 2.80
CA ARG A 37 0.26 -2.08 1.65
C ARG A 37 -0.48 -2.81 0.53
N GLU A 38 -1.20 -3.89 0.85
CA GLU A 38 -1.92 -4.69 -0.16
C GLU A 38 -3.00 -3.88 -0.89
N ILE A 39 -3.69 -2.98 -0.19
CA ILE A 39 -4.69 -2.10 -0.80
C ILE A 39 -4.02 -1.08 -1.73
N VAL A 40 -2.93 -0.46 -1.28
CA VAL A 40 -2.19 0.52 -2.08
C VAL A 40 -1.57 -0.14 -3.32
N GLU A 41 -0.96 -1.32 -3.19
CA GLU A 41 -0.39 -2.07 -4.32
C GLU A 41 -1.45 -2.37 -5.38
N ARG A 42 -2.60 -2.93 -4.96
CA ARG A 42 -3.73 -3.22 -5.87
C ARG A 42 -4.24 -1.98 -6.59
N GLU A 43 -4.36 -0.86 -5.86
CA GLU A 43 -4.87 0.38 -6.44
C GLU A 43 -3.89 1.01 -7.42
N VAL A 44 -2.59 0.94 -7.14
CA VAL A 44 -1.54 1.38 -8.07
C VAL A 44 -1.57 0.54 -9.34
N GLU A 45 -1.61 -0.79 -9.25
CA GLU A 45 -1.70 -1.68 -10.41
C GLU A 45 -2.92 -1.36 -11.28
N ARG A 46 -4.08 -1.10 -10.65
CA ARG A 46 -5.31 -0.69 -11.34
C ARG A 46 -5.12 0.63 -12.11
N LEU A 47 -4.55 1.64 -11.46
CA LEU A 47 -4.32 2.96 -12.06
C LEU A 47 -3.27 2.90 -13.18
N GLU A 48 -2.26 2.05 -13.06
CA GLU A 48 -1.27 1.80 -14.11
C GLU A 48 -1.93 1.17 -15.33
N GLY A 49 -2.78 0.15 -15.15
CA GLY A 49 -3.55 -0.45 -16.24
C GLY A 49 -4.48 0.55 -16.94
N GLU A 50 -5.17 1.41 -16.17
CA GLU A 50 -6.01 2.47 -16.74
C GLU A 50 -5.19 3.52 -17.50
N ARG A 51 -4.00 3.85 -17.01
CA ARG A 51 -3.08 4.76 -17.69
C ARG A 51 -2.58 4.15 -19.00
N GLU A 52 -2.19 2.89 -19.00
CA GLU A 52 -1.78 2.18 -20.23
C GLU A 52 -2.91 2.15 -21.26
N ALA A 53 -4.14 1.88 -20.84
CA ALA A 53 -5.31 1.88 -21.73
C ALA A 53 -5.61 3.27 -22.31
N LYS A 54 -5.40 4.34 -21.53
CA LYS A 54 -5.68 5.73 -21.95
C LYS A 54 -4.57 6.35 -22.79
N PHE A 55 -3.31 6.03 -22.54
CA PHE A 55 -2.16 6.77 -23.09
C PHE A 55 -1.17 5.89 -23.88
N GLY A 56 -1.41 4.58 -24.00
CA GLY A 56 -0.43 3.62 -24.49
C GLY A 56 0.68 3.39 -23.46
N LYS A 57 1.46 2.30 -23.61
CA LYS A 57 2.58 2.03 -22.70
C LYS A 57 3.60 3.18 -22.81
N PRO A 58 3.98 3.83 -21.69
CA PRO A 58 5.16 4.68 -21.71
C PRO A 58 6.34 3.78 -22.08
N SER A 59 7.06 4.14 -23.14
CA SER A 59 8.31 3.48 -23.51
C SER A 59 9.25 3.55 -22.32
N SER A 60 9.47 2.41 -21.67
CA SER A 60 10.44 2.27 -20.59
C SER A 60 11.81 2.73 -21.09
N THR A 61 12.37 3.76 -20.45
CA THR A 61 13.81 4.08 -20.52
C THR A 61 14.48 3.47 -19.31
#